data_AF-A0A2E7A9V6-F1
#
_entry.id   AF-A0A2E7A9V6-F1
#
_cell.length_a   1.000
_cell.length_b   1.000
_cell.length_c   1.000
_cell.angle_alpha   90.00
_cell.angle_beta   90.00
_cell.angle_gamma   90.00
#
_symmetry.space_group_name_H-M   'P 1'
#
loop_
_entity.id
_entity.type
_entity.pdbx_description
1 polymer ?
#
loop_
_entity_poly.entity_id
_entity_poly.type
_entity_poly.pdbx_seq_one_letter_code
_entity_poly.pdbx_strand_id
1 'polypeptide(L)'
;MRRRSPPAPSRPNRGGRGMSDRVRRIAARRIRRSVSGGAVTTAVDGSVVGVWTLGEWASRTTHSTVLPAMLGMITEGGSVRTVWLSKGHLWSCGFPVGVTEVSSATGSTRMRSLSRDPTWREFERTRAGRFAGEAPVRASRYVPQWVRISVTQRDGGRCVYCGESDPRRLELDHRLAYSKGGASDDPDNICLGCVKCNRSKSDSDWGWG
;
A
#
# COMPACT_ATOMS: atom_id res chain seq x y z
N MET A 1 -13.66 -64.27 -28.50
CA MET A 1 -12.95 -63.45 -27.48
C MET A 1 -13.15 -61.97 -27.82
N ARG A 2 -14.10 -61.28 -27.18
CA ARG A 2 -14.31 -59.83 -27.38
C ARG A 2 -13.42 -59.06 -26.40
N ARG A 3 -12.40 -58.36 -26.91
CA ARG A 3 -11.51 -57.51 -26.11
C ARG A 3 -12.34 -56.33 -25.56
N ARG A 4 -12.45 -56.22 -24.23
CA ARG A 4 -13.05 -55.05 -23.58
C ARG A 4 -12.07 -53.89 -23.67
N SER A 5 -12.52 -52.76 -24.19
CA SER A 5 -11.74 -51.51 -24.19
C SER A 5 -11.50 -51.03 -22.76
N PRO A 6 -10.35 -50.40 -22.46
CA PRO A 6 -10.07 -49.85 -21.15
C PRO A 6 -10.99 -48.66 -20.84
N PRO A 7 -11.31 -48.40 -19.56
CA PRO A 7 -12.14 -47.27 -19.17
C PRO A 7 -11.44 -45.94 -19.51
N ALA A 8 -12.23 -44.96 -19.96
CA ALA A 8 -11.75 -43.62 -20.27
C ALA A 8 -11.11 -42.96 -19.04
N PRO A 9 -10.06 -42.15 -19.21
CA PRO A 9 -9.44 -41.43 -18.09
C PRO A 9 -10.46 -40.50 -17.43
N SER A 10 -10.55 -40.59 -16.11
CA SER A 10 -11.37 -39.70 -15.28
C SER A 10 -11.01 -38.25 -15.56
N ARG A 11 -12.02 -37.43 -15.90
CA ARG A 11 -11.87 -35.97 -16.05
C ARG A 11 -11.21 -35.39 -14.79
N PRO A 12 -10.21 -34.50 -14.91
CA PRO A 12 -9.63 -33.86 -13.75
C PRO A 12 -10.71 -33.08 -13.00
N ASN A 13 -10.76 -33.31 -11.70
CA ASN A 13 -11.63 -32.65 -10.75
C ASN A 13 -11.52 -31.12 -10.92
N ARG A 14 -12.59 -30.43 -11.35
CA ARG A 14 -12.67 -28.94 -11.38
C ARG A 14 -12.89 -28.38 -9.95
N GLY A 15 -12.13 -28.88 -8.99
CA GLY A 15 -12.21 -28.53 -7.57
C GLY A 15 -10.96 -27.76 -7.16
N GLY A 16 -10.97 -26.44 -7.34
CA GLY A 16 -9.91 -25.55 -6.88
C GLY A 16 -9.87 -24.23 -7.62
N ARG A 17 -10.84 -23.33 -7.37
CA ARG A 17 -10.68 -21.91 -7.75
C ARG A 17 -9.51 -21.39 -6.92
N GLY A 18 -8.40 -21.01 -7.57
CA GLY A 18 -7.19 -20.56 -6.89
C GLY A 18 -7.45 -19.37 -5.97
N MET A 19 -6.58 -19.12 -5.00
CA MET A 19 -6.66 -17.98 -4.07
C MET A 19 -6.84 -16.63 -4.82
N SER A 20 -6.22 -16.49 -5.99
CA SER A 20 -6.36 -15.36 -6.92
C SER A 20 -7.77 -15.13 -7.44
N ASP A 21 -8.64 -16.15 -7.46
CA ASP A 21 -10.04 -16.00 -7.85
C ASP A 21 -10.89 -15.37 -6.74
N ARG A 22 -10.45 -15.49 -5.48
CA ARG A 22 -11.14 -14.93 -4.31
C ARG A 22 -10.84 -13.46 -4.11
N VAL A 23 -9.61 -13.02 -4.39
CA VAL A 23 -9.13 -11.63 -4.25
C VAL A 23 -8.91 -11.02 -5.62
N ARG A 24 -9.73 -10.04 -6.00
CA ARG A 24 -9.72 -9.46 -7.35
C ARG A 24 -9.44 -7.98 -7.30
N ARG A 25 -8.56 -7.49 -8.18
CA ARG A 25 -8.33 -6.04 -8.31
C ARG A 25 -9.59 -5.39 -8.90
N ILE A 26 -10.07 -4.34 -8.26
CA ILE A 26 -11.18 -3.53 -8.76
C ILE A 26 -10.63 -2.61 -9.86
N ALA A 27 -11.24 -2.67 -11.04
CA ALA A 27 -10.82 -1.85 -12.17
C ALA A 27 -11.04 -0.35 -11.88
N ALA A 28 -10.07 0.51 -12.25
CA ALA A 28 -10.12 1.94 -11.94
C ALA A 28 -11.41 2.64 -12.41
N ARG A 29 -11.98 2.24 -13.55
CA ARG A 29 -13.24 2.77 -14.07
C ARG A 29 -14.46 2.57 -13.14
N ARG A 30 -14.39 1.58 -12.26
CA ARG A 30 -15.43 1.25 -11.27
C ARG A 30 -15.29 2.07 -10.00
N ILE A 31 -14.14 2.73 -9.80
CA ILE A 31 -13.80 3.43 -8.57
C ILE A 31 -14.08 4.91 -8.77
N ARG A 32 -14.84 5.50 -7.86
CA ARG A 32 -15.02 6.95 -7.76
C ARG A 32 -14.47 7.41 -6.41
N ARG A 33 -13.62 8.43 -6.45
CA ARG A 33 -13.15 9.13 -5.26
C ARG A 33 -13.47 10.61 -5.43
N SER A 34 -14.13 11.18 -4.44
CA SER A 34 -14.42 12.60 -4.38
C SER A 34 -13.91 13.19 -3.08
N VAL A 35 -13.58 14.47 -3.12
CA VAL A 35 -13.27 15.25 -1.93
C VAL A 35 -14.30 16.37 -1.82
N SER A 36 -14.93 16.49 -0.66
CA SER A 36 -15.87 17.57 -0.35
C SER A 36 -15.83 17.86 1.14
N GLY A 37 -15.75 19.14 1.52
CA GLY A 37 -15.75 19.55 2.93
C GLY A 37 -14.62 18.93 3.79
N GLY A 38 -13.48 18.60 3.19
CA GLY A 38 -12.37 17.92 3.87
C GLY A 38 -12.53 16.40 4.05
N ALA A 39 -13.63 15.83 3.56
CA ALA A 39 -13.88 14.40 3.55
C ALA A 39 -13.60 13.78 2.17
N VAL A 40 -12.96 12.62 2.18
CA VAL A 40 -12.75 11.73 1.03
C VAL A 40 -13.82 10.64 1.07
N THR A 41 -14.63 10.58 0.02
CA THR A 41 -15.58 9.48 -0.19
C THR A 41 -15.04 8.55 -1.24
N THR A 42 -14.99 7.24 -0.95
CA THR A 42 -14.66 6.21 -1.94
C THR A 42 -15.87 5.34 -2.21
N ALA A 43 -16.22 5.23 -3.50
CA ALA A 43 -17.31 4.38 -3.98
C ALA A 43 -16.83 3.41 -5.06
N VAL A 44 -17.47 2.25 -5.12
CA VAL A 44 -17.30 1.24 -6.17
C VAL A 44 -18.65 0.98 -6.82
N ASP A 45 -18.74 1.18 -8.14
CA ASP A 45 -19.99 1.09 -8.91
C ASP A 45 -21.16 1.87 -8.28
N GLY A 46 -20.86 3.05 -7.74
CA GLY A 46 -21.85 3.91 -7.08
C GLY A 46 -22.15 3.55 -5.62
N SER A 47 -21.75 2.37 -5.14
CA SER A 47 -21.89 1.99 -3.73
C SER A 47 -20.76 2.60 -2.90
N VAL A 48 -21.11 3.37 -1.86
CA VAL A 48 -20.12 3.96 -0.95
C VAL A 48 -19.48 2.87 -0.12
N VAL A 49 -18.16 2.73 -0.25
CA VAL A 49 -17.34 1.80 0.53
C VAL A 49 -16.99 2.42 1.88
N GLY A 50 -16.73 3.73 1.90
CA GLY A 50 -16.49 4.48 3.11
C GLY A 50 -16.18 5.95 2.87
N VAL A 51 -16.16 6.69 3.98
CA VAL A 51 -15.88 8.12 4.05
C VAL A 51 -14.85 8.34 5.15
N TRP A 52 -13.83 9.15 4.85
CA TRP A 52 -12.74 9.47 5.78
C TRP A 52 -12.38 10.95 5.64
N THR A 53 -11.68 11.50 6.62
CA THR A 53 -10.99 12.78 6.43
C THR A 53 -9.83 12.62 5.43
N LEU A 54 -9.38 13.74 4.84
CA LEU A 54 -8.18 13.75 3.98
C LEU A 54 -6.94 13.14 4.67
N GLY A 55 -6.74 13.41 5.97
CA GLY A 55 -5.60 12.87 6.73
C GLY A 55 -5.70 11.37 7.00
N GLU A 56 -6.89 10.88 7.37
CA GLU A 56 -7.12 9.44 7.55
C GLU A 56 -6.95 8.67 6.24
N TRP A 57 -7.43 9.23 5.13
CA TRP A 57 -7.27 8.63 3.81
C TRP A 57 -5.81 8.57 3.38
N ALA A 58 -5.06 9.66 3.56
CA ALA A 58 -3.63 9.70 3.30
C ALA A 58 -2.90 8.62 4.11
N SER A 59 -3.13 8.57 5.44
CA SER A 59 -2.54 7.58 6.32
C SER A 59 -2.86 6.13 5.90
N ARG A 60 -4.11 5.84 5.55
CA ARG A 60 -4.52 4.51 5.07
C ARG A 60 -3.84 4.14 3.76
N THR A 61 -3.72 5.07 2.83
CA THR A 61 -3.09 4.82 1.54
C THR A 61 -1.59 4.53 1.71
N THR A 62 -0.92 5.27 2.59
CA THR A 62 0.47 5.01 2.98
C THR A 62 0.62 3.66 3.69
N HIS A 63 -0.20 3.35 4.71
CA HIS A 63 -0.11 2.06 5.41
C HIS A 63 -0.42 0.86 4.51
N SER A 64 -1.27 1.05 3.48
CA SER A 64 -1.58 0.00 2.51
C SER A 64 -0.38 -0.48 1.69
N THR A 65 0.75 0.26 1.73
CA THR A 65 2.03 -0.18 1.15
C THR A 65 2.59 -1.40 1.87
N VAL A 66 2.22 -1.59 3.14
CA VAL A 66 2.77 -2.61 4.04
C VAL A 66 1.74 -3.69 4.32
N LEU A 67 0.55 -3.29 4.79
CA LEU A 67 -0.53 -4.20 5.16
C LEU A 67 -1.85 -3.79 4.52
N PRO A 68 -2.61 -4.75 3.96
CA PRO A 68 -3.95 -4.47 3.46
C PRO A 68 -4.87 -3.91 4.56
N ALA A 69 -5.63 -2.88 4.21
CA ALA A 69 -6.65 -2.30 5.08
C ALA A 69 -8.04 -2.61 4.54
N MET A 70 -8.90 -3.24 5.35
CA MET A 70 -10.31 -3.41 5.00
C MET A 70 -11.01 -2.04 5.11
N LEU A 71 -11.67 -1.63 4.05
CA LEU A 71 -12.34 -0.34 3.94
C LEU A 71 -13.84 -0.42 4.20
N GLY A 72 -14.47 -1.52 3.77
CA GLY A 72 -15.90 -1.72 3.88
C GLY A 72 -16.38 -2.92 3.07
N MET A 73 -17.65 -2.91 2.72
CA MET A 73 -18.30 -3.98 1.95
C MET A 73 -19.09 -3.41 0.78
N ILE A 74 -19.25 -4.23 -0.26
CA ILE A 74 -20.11 -3.95 -1.42
C ILE A 74 -20.93 -5.19 -1.76
N THR A 75 -22.02 -5.00 -2.49
CA THR A 75 -22.78 -6.09 -3.10
C THR A 75 -22.40 -6.18 -4.58
N GLU A 76 -21.87 -7.33 -5.01
CA GLU A 76 -21.47 -7.58 -6.40
C GLU A 76 -22.11 -8.91 -6.85
N GLY A 77 -22.95 -8.86 -7.88
CA GLY A 77 -23.62 -10.06 -8.41
C GLY A 77 -24.50 -10.77 -7.37
N GLY A 78 -25.19 -10.00 -6.51
CA GLY A 78 -26.04 -10.53 -5.44
C GLY A 78 -25.29 -11.09 -4.23
N SER A 79 -23.95 -11.01 -4.20
CA SER A 79 -23.12 -11.47 -3.08
C SER A 79 -22.43 -10.31 -2.38
N VAL A 80 -22.40 -10.34 -1.05
CA VAL A 80 -21.61 -9.39 -0.25
C VAL A 80 -20.13 -9.72 -0.38
N ARG A 81 -19.31 -8.70 -0.64
CA ARG A 81 -17.85 -8.79 -0.78
C ARG A 81 -17.20 -7.73 0.09
N THR A 82 -16.03 -8.06 0.65
CA THR A 82 -15.21 -7.07 1.35
C THR A 82 -14.37 -6.29 0.35
N VAL A 83 -14.15 -5.00 0.64
CA VAL A 83 -13.27 -4.13 -0.13
C VAL A 83 -12.03 -3.81 0.69
N TRP A 84 -10.87 -4.03 0.10
CA TRP A 84 -9.56 -3.83 0.72
C TRP A 84 -8.72 -2.83 -0.07
N LEU A 85 -7.94 -2.03 0.63
CA LEU A 85 -6.88 -1.20 0.08
C LEU A 85 -5.55 -1.90 0.31
N SER A 86 -4.83 -2.23 -0.76
CA SER A 86 -3.49 -2.80 -0.70
C SER A 86 -2.66 -2.30 -1.86
N LYS A 87 -1.42 -1.89 -1.58
CA LYS A 87 -0.46 -1.33 -2.54
C LYS A 87 -1.04 -0.17 -3.36
N GLY A 88 -1.91 0.66 -2.76
CA GLY A 88 -2.57 1.77 -3.43
C GLY A 88 -3.68 1.39 -4.44
N HIS A 89 -4.08 0.11 -4.47
CA HIS A 89 -5.18 -0.41 -5.30
C HIS A 89 -6.34 -0.89 -4.42
N LEU A 90 -7.57 -0.83 -4.95
CA LEU A 90 -8.72 -1.47 -4.32
C LEU A 90 -8.91 -2.90 -4.81
N TRP A 91 -9.29 -3.77 -3.89
CA TRP A 91 -9.47 -5.20 -4.12
C TRP A 91 -10.83 -5.63 -3.57
N SER A 92 -11.57 -6.46 -4.32
CA SER A 92 -12.78 -7.11 -3.84
C SER A 92 -12.49 -8.56 -3.47
N CYS A 93 -12.95 -8.96 -2.29
CA CYS A 93 -12.72 -10.28 -1.74
C CYS A 93 -14.05 -10.96 -1.41
N GLY A 94 -14.16 -12.26 -1.69
CA GLY A 94 -15.26 -13.06 -1.16
C GLY A 94 -15.19 -13.19 0.38
N PHE A 95 -16.20 -13.78 0.99
CA PHE A 95 -16.18 -14.12 2.41
C PHE A 95 -15.84 -15.61 2.64
N PRO A 96 -15.19 -15.95 3.77
CA PRO A 96 -14.37 -15.07 4.62
C PRO A 96 -12.96 -14.89 4.03
N VAL A 97 -12.40 -13.67 4.11
CA VAL A 97 -11.00 -13.39 3.72
C VAL A 97 -10.38 -12.42 4.74
N GLY A 98 -9.20 -12.75 5.26
CA GLY A 98 -8.44 -11.98 6.24
C GLY A 98 -7.20 -11.26 5.68
N VAL A 99 -6.53 -10.49 6.53
CA VAL A 99 -5.38 -9.64 6.14
C VAL A 99 -4.22 -10.44 5.54
N THR A 100 -3.97 -11.65 6.02
CA THR A 100 -2.88 -12.54 5.55
C THR A 100 -3.15 -13.03 4.14
N GLU A 101 -4.39 -13.40 3.83
CA GLU A 101 -4.81 -13.85 2.50
C GLU A 101 -4.72 -12.71 1.48
N VAL A 102 -5.17 -11.51 1.84
CA VAL A 102 -5.06 -10.34 0.96
C VAL A 102 -3.60 -9.94 0.76
N SER A 103 -2.75 -10.04 1.79
CA SER A 103 -1.32 -9.74 1.69
C SER A 103 -0.65 -10.68 0.69
N SER A 104 -0.88 -11.99 0.82
CA SER A 104 -0.35 -13.00 -0.09
C SER A 104 -0.82 -12.81 -1.53
N ALA A 105 -2.13 -12.54 -1.74
CA ALA A 105 -2.69 -12.35 -3.07
C ALA A 105 -2.19 -11.07 -3.77
N THR A 106 -1.80 -10.05 -2.99
CA THR A 106 -1.38 -8.75 -3.53
C THR A 106 0.14 -8.55 -3.51
N GLY A 107 0.92 -9.50 -2.99
CA GLY A 107 2.35 -9.37 -2.75
C GLY A 107 3.18 -9.04 -3.99
N SER A 108 2.84 -9.62 -5.15
CA SER A 108 3.53 -9.34 -6.43
C SER A 108 3.02 -8.08 -7.15
N THR A 109 1.98 -7.41 -6.62
CA THR A 109 1.43 -6.22 -7.24
C THR A 109 2.38 -5.04 -7.08
N ARG A 110 2.74 -4.44 -8.21
CA ARG A 110 3.43 -3.14 -8.23
C ARG A 110 2.58 -2.06 -7.55
N MET A 111 3.20 -1.33 -6.63
CA MET A 111 2.61 -0.19 -5.94
C MET A 111 2.10 0.86 -6.93
N ARG A 112 0.90 1.38 -6.68
CA ARG A 112 0.42 2.60 -7.34
C ARG A 112 1.08 3.80 -6.67
N SER A 113 1.77 4.62 -7.46
CA SER A 113 2.35 5.87 -6.97
C SER A 113 1.28 6.78 -6.36
N LEU A 114 1.51 7.25 -5.13
CA LEU A 114 0.58 8.10 -4.38
C LEU A 114 0.37 9.46 -5.06
N SER A 115 1.41 10.03 -5.66
CA SER A 115 1.33 11.29 -6.41
C SER A 115 0.46 11.23 -7.67
N ARG A 116 0.10 10.01 -8.11
CA ARG A 116 -0.89 9.77 -9.18
C ARG A 116 -2.32 9.62 -8.65
N ASP A 117 -2.54 9.65 -7.33
CA ASP A 117 -3.87 9.70 -6.74
C ASP A 117 -4.36 11.16 -6.65
N PRO A 118 -5.49 11.51 -7.30
CA PRO A 118 -6.01 12.88 -7.23
C PRO A 118 -6.40 13.31 -5.80
N THR A 119 -6.76 12.36 -4.93
CA THR A 119 -7.05 12.65 -3.51
C THR A 119 -5.78 13.01 -2.72
N TRP A 120 -4.63 12.43 -3.11
CA TRP A 120 -3.35 12.74 -2.49
C TRP A 120 -2.91 14.18 -2.80
N ARG A 121 -3.09 14.62 -4.05
CA ARG A 121 -2.80 16.02 -4.45
C ARG A 121 -3.67 17.03 -3.70
N GLU A 122 -4.94 16.70 -3.47
CA GLU A 122 -5.86 17.53 -2.68
C GLU A 122 -5.42 17.61 -1.21
N PHE A 123 -4.97 16.49 -0.64
CA PHE A 123 -4.39 16.45 0.70
C PHE A 123 -3.14 17.34 0.80
N GLU A 124 -2.22 17.23 -0.15
CA GLU A 124 -1.01 18.07 -0.20
C GLU A 124 -1.37 19.56 -0.32
N ARG A 125 -2.32 19.95 -1.19
CA ARG A 125 -2.79 21.34 -1.30
C ARG A 125 -3.41 21.84 0.00
N THR A 126 -4.27 21.06 0.64
CA THR A 126 -4.91 21.45 1.90
C THR A 126 -3.91 21.51 3.05
N ARG A 127 -2.93 20.59 3.09
CA ARG A 127 -1.81 20.63 4.04
C ARG A 127 -1.00 21.90 3.82
N ALA A 128 -0.60 22.19 2.58
CA ALA A 128 0.14 23.40 2.24
C ALA A 128 -0.65 24.69 2.58
N GLY A 129 -1.95 24.73 2.31
CA GLY A 129 -2.82 25.86 2.66
C GLY A 129 -2.99 26.10 4.16
N ARG A 130 -3.01 25.02 4.97
CA ARG A 130 -3.04 25.12 6.44
C ARG A 130 -1.76 25.72 7.05
N PHE A 131 -0.65 25.68 6.32
CA PHE A 131 0.64 26.24 6.73
C PHE A 131 1.10 27.40 5.82
N ALA A 132 0.21 27.91 4.96
CA ALA A 132 0.52 29.02 4.05
C ALA A 132 0.60 30.32 4.84
N GLY A 133 1.81 30.65 5.32
CA GLY A 133 2.09 31.84 6.13
C GLY A 133 3.07 31.58 7.27
N GLU A 134 3.23 30.32 7.69
CA GLU A 134 4.33 29.91 8.56
C GLU A 134 5.50 29.50 7.68
N ALA A 135 6.68 30.11 7.90
CA ALA A 135 7.93 29.57 7.37
C ALA A 135 7.95 28.07 7.70
N PRO A 136 8.38 27.19 6.77
CA PRO A 136 8.32 25.75 7.02
C PRO A 136 9.08 25.48 8.31
N VAL A 137 8.34 25.17 9.38
CA VAL A 137 8.92 24.71 10.63
C VAL A 137 9.75 23.53 10.19
N ARG A 138 11.09 23.62 10.32
CA ARG A 138 11.98 22.54 9.92
C ARG A 138 11.40 21.27 10.51
N ALA A 139 10.85 20.41 9.63
CA ALA A 139 10.12 19.23 10.08
C ALA A 139 11.06 18.49 11.00
N SER A 140 10.61 18.02 12.17
CA SER A 140 11.53 17.38 13.11
C SER A 140 12.31 16.26 12.41
N ARG A 141 13.61 16.13 12.71
CA ARG A 141 14.39 14.96 12.24
C ARG A 141 13.93 13.66 12.92
N TYR A 142 13.07 13.78 13.94
CA TYR A 142 12.42 12.65 14.57
C TYR A 142 11.52 11.93 13.57
N VAL A 143 11.79 10.64 13.38
CA VAL A 143 10.93 9.74 12.60
C VAL A 143 9.89 9.13 13.54
N PRO A 144 8.59 9.40 13.36
CA PRO A 144 7.54 8.90 14.23
C PRO A 144 7.50 7.37 14.29
N GLN A 145 7.13 6.81 15.45
CA GLN A 145 7.04 5.35 15.67
C GLN A 145 6.29 4.61 14.54
N TRP A 146 5.17 5.15 14.07
CA TRP A 146 4.36 4.54 13.00
C TRP A 146 5.10 4.46 11.66
N VAL A 147 5.94 5.44 11.33
CA VAL A 147 6.83 5.41 10.17
C VAL A 147 7.89 4.33 10.34
N ARG A 148 8.51 4.25 11.53
CA ARG A 148 9.54 3.23 11.83
C ARG A 148 8.98 1.82 11.65
N ILE A 149 7.78 1.56 12.18
CA ILE A 149 7.09 0.27 12.04
C ILE A 149 6.80 -0.03 10.57
N SER A 150 6.24 0.95 9.86
CA SER A 150 5.86 0.81 8.45
C SER A 150 7.08 0.49 7.58
N VAL A 151 8.16 1.24 7.75
CA VAL A 151 9.41 1.07 6.98
C VAL A 151 10.08 -0.26 7.30
N THR A 152 10.17 -0.64 8.58
CA THR A 152 10.78 -1.91 8.97
C THR A 152 10.05 -3.12 8.40
N GLN A 153 8.71 -3.09 8.42
CA GLN A 153 7.90 -4.15 7.83
C GLN A 153 7.99 -4.15 6.30
N ARG A 154 7.91 -2.97 5.65
CA ARG A 154 8.01 -2.82 4.19
C ARG A 154 9.34 -3.34 3.66
N ASP A 155 10.42 -2.99 4.33
CA ASP A 155 11.79 -3.31 3.91
C ASP A 155 12.24 -4.70 4.42
N GLY A 156 11.33 -5.45 5.06
CA GLY A 156 11.56 -6.82 5.50
C GLY A 156 12.66 -6.97 6.56
N GLY A 157 12.93 -5.91 7.32
CA GLY A 157 14.06 -5.84 8.24
C GLY A 157 15.42 -5.94 7.54
N ARG A 158 15.52 -5.49 6.29
CA ARG A 158 16.74 -5.55 5.49
C ARG A 158 17.10 -4.19 4.91
N CYS A 159 18.39 -3.98 4.73
CA CYS A 159 18.93 -2.85 4.00
C CYS A 159 18.40 -2.86 2.56
N VAL A 160 17.71 -1.80 2.15
CA VAL A 160 17.17 -1.67 0.79
C VAL A 160 18.24 -1.47 -0.28
N TYR A 161 19.48 -1.17 0.09
CA TYR A 161 20.60 -0.98 -0.83
C TYR A 161 21.39 -2.26 -1.09
N CYS A 162 21.64 -3.08 -0.06
CA CYS A 162 22.56 -4.22 -0.15
C CYS A 162 22.01 -5.52 0.44
N GLY A 163 20.82 -5.51 1.04
CA GLY A 163 20.19 -6.70 1.62
C GLY A 163 20.71 -7.13 2.99
N GLU A 164 21.64 -6.39 3.61
CA GLU A 164 22.09 -6.61 5.01
C GLU A 164 20.88 -6.76 5.94
N SER A 165 20.92 -7.73 6.85
CA SER A 165 19.79 -8.15 7.67
C SER A 165 20.07 -8.21 9.17
N ASP A 166 21.32 -7.95 9.59
CA ASP A 166 21.65 -7.80 11.02
C ASP A 166 21.01 -6.52 11.58
N PRO A 167 20.00 -6.61 12.49
CA PRO A 167 19.29 -5.45 13.01
C PRO A 167 20.21 -4.43 13.71
N ARG A 168 21.36 -4.87 14.23
CA ARG A 168 22.34 -3.98 14.89
C ARG A 168 23.07 -3.06 13.92
N ARG A 169 23.00 -3.37 12.62
CA ARG A 169 23.65 -2.63 11.54
C ARG A 169 22.67 -1.80 10.73
N LEU A 170 21.40 -1.77 11.10
CA LEU A 170 20.34 -1.12 10.35
C LEU A 170 19.92 0.19 11.03
N GLU A 171 19.72 1.20 10.21
CA GLU A 171 19.30 2.54 10.59
C GLU A 171 18.17 3.02 9.65
N LEU A 172 17.48 4.06 10.07
CA LEU A 172 16.53 4.75 9.20
C LEU A 172 17.31 5.77 8.36
N ASP A 173 17.09 5.74 7.06
CA ASP A 173 17.72 6.62 6.09
C ASP A 173 16.66 7.35 5.26
N HIS A 174 16.93 8.62 4.96
CA HIS A 174 16.07 9.48 4.15
C HIS A 174 16.43 9.34 2.67
N ARG A 175 15.49 8.96 1.81
CA ARG A 175 15.67 8.88 0.36
C ARG A 175 16.01 10.26 -0.24
N LEU A 176 15.22 11.28 0.05
CA LEU A 176 15.59 12.70 -0.11
C LEU A 176 16.20 13.16 1.20
N ALA A 177 17.46 13.60 1.18
CA ALA A 177 18.15 13.96 2.42
C ALA A 177 17.37 14.99 3.26
N TYR A 178 17.38 14.83 4.58
CA TYR A 178 16.74 15.78 5.49
C TYR A 178 17.23 17.22 5.29
N SER A 179 18.54 17.40 5.03
CA SER A 179 19.14 18.69 4.71
C SER A 179 18.58 19.35 3.45
N LYS A 180 18.02 18.56 2.53
CA LYS A 180 17.38 18.99 1.28
C LYS A 180 15.85 19.09 1.39
N GLY A 181 15.30 19.04 2.61
CA GLY A 181 13.86 19.16 2.85
C GLY A 181 13.12 17.81 2.87
N GLY A 182 13.83 16.69 2.96
CA GLY A 182 13.21 15.38 3.12
C GLY A 182 12.37 15.26 4.39
N ALA A 183 11.10 14.89 4.23
CA ALA A 183 10.16 14.70 5.33
C ALA A 183 10.49 13.44 6.16
N SER A 184 10.43 13.55 7.49
CA SER A 184 10.64 12.43 8.43
C SER A 184 9.34 11.70 8.80
N ASP A 185 8.18 12.30 8.52
CA ASP A 185 6.85 11.76 8.72
C ASP A 185 6.29 11.06 7.46
N ASP A 186 7.09 10.95 6.40
CA ASP A 186 6.72 10.28 5.16
C ASP A 186 7.45 8.92 5.03
N PRO A 187 6.76 7.78 5.18
CA PRO A 187 7.34 6.46 4.97
C PRO A 187 7.90 6.23 3.57
N ASP A 188 7.43 6.92 2.54
CA ASP A 188 8.00 6.76 1.19
C ASP A 188 9.39 7.41 1.12
N ASN A 189 9.60 8.49 1.88
CA ASN A 189 10.89 9.14 2.02
C ASN A 189 11.83 8.45 3.02
N ILE A 190 11.33 7.59 3.91
CA ILE A 190 12.16 6.85 4.86
C ILE A 190 12.39 5.42 4.39
N CYS A 191 13.59 4.89 4.57
CA CYS A 191 13.93 3.51 4.28
C CYS A 191 14.87 2.92 5.32
N LEU A 192 15.03 1.61 5.30
CA LEU A 192 15.93 0.88 6.16
C LEU A 192 17.28 0.71 5.44
N GLY A 193 18.29 1.45 5.88
CA GLY A 193 19.65 1.39 5.32
C GLY A 193 20.62 0.78 6.32
N CYS A 194 21.62 0.03 5.88
CA CYS A 194 22.69 -0.36 6.80
C CYS A 194 23.65 0.82 7.02
N VAL A 195 24.33 0.85 8.18
CA VAL A 195 25.30 1.89 8.55
C VAL A 195 26.30 2.17 7.41
N LYS A 196 26.79 1.13 6.72
CA LYS A 196 27.73 1.27 5.60
C LYS A 196 27.11 2.00 4.40
N CYS A 197 25.92 1.57 3.97
CA CYS A 197 25.24 2.18 2.82
C CYS A 197 24.76 3.60 3.14
N ASN A 198 24.21 3.81 4.33
CA ASN A 198 23.74 5.11 4.81
C ASN A 198 24.89 6.12 4.86
N ARG A 199 26.04 5.74 5.44
CA ARG A 199 27.25 6.58 5.47
C ARG A 199 27.82 6.84 4.09
N SER A 200 27.83 5.82 3.23
CA SER A 200 28.24 6.00 1.84
C SER A 200 27.36 7.07 1.20
N LYS A 201 26.04 7.01 1.40
CA LYS A 201 25.04 7.93 0.82
C LYS A 201 25.24 9.38 1.25
N SER A 202 25.56 9.61 2.51
CA SER A 202 25.66 10.97 3.03
C SER A 202 24.36 11.74 2.74
N ASP A 203 24.45 12.93 2.17
CA ASP A 203 23.36 13.80 1.72
C ASP A 203 22.96 13.59 0.25
N SER A 204 23.51 12.58 -0.43
CA SER A 204 23.07 12.19 -1.76
C SER A 204 21.66 11.61 -1.72
N ASP A 205 20.90 11.83 -2.79
CA ASP A 205 19.53 11.34 -2.89
C ASP A 205 19.48 9.88 -3.38
N TRP A 206 18.36 9.21 -3.10
CA TRP A 206 18.13 7.83 -3.50
C TRP A 206 18.25 7.66 -5.01
N GLY A 207 19.15 6.76 -5.44
CA GLY A 207 19.34 6.44 -6.85
C GLY A 207 20.78 6.59 -7.33
N TRP A 208 21.67 7.21 -6.55
CA TRP A 208 23.12 7.27 -6.81
C TRP A 208 23.49 7.39 -8.30
N GLY A 209 23.04 8.49 -8.91
CA GLY A 209 23.20 8.79 -10.33
C GLY A 209 21.88 9.16 -10.99
#